data_AF-A0A0M8TGU1-F1
#
_entry.id   AF-A0A0M8TGU1-F1
#
_cell.length_a   1.000
_cell.length_b   1.000
_cell.length_c   1.000
_cell.angle_alpha   90.00
_cell.angle_beta   90.00
_cell.angle_gamma   90.00
#
_symmetry.space_group_name_H-M   'P 1'
#
loop_
_entity.id
_entity.type
_entity.pdbx_description
1 polymer ?
#
loop_
_entity_poly.entity_id
_entity_poly.type
_entity_poly.pdbx_seq_one_letter_code
_entity_poly.pdbx_strand_id
1 'polypeptide(L)'
;MPEAVEEFPWGPEDAVLKVNKKIFVFMGNTDGPPGISVKLKDEALHGHAMTAPGAEPTGYGLGRSGWVSVPLGEKGAPSVEVLCEWVEESYRTVALKRHVKELDARIEADG
;
A
#
# COMPACT_ATOMS: atom_id res chain seq x y z
N MET A 1 0.56 12.09 2.97
CA MET A 1 1.83 11.51 3.47
C MET A 1 3.01 12.37 3.00
N PRO A 2 4.00 12.68 3.85
CA PRO A 2 5.13 13.53 3.49
C PRO A 2 5.95 13.02 2.29
N GLU A 3 6.32 13.90 1.36
CA GLU A 3 7.15 13.57 0.18
C GLU A 3 6.66 12.37 -0.66
N ALA A 4 5.38 12.00 -0.55
CA ALA A 4 4.76 10.99 -1.39
C ALA A 4 4.49 11.58 -2.77
N VAL A 5 4.85 10.85 -3.82
CA VAL A 5 4.62 11.22 -5.22
C VAL A 5 3.95 10.08 -5.96
N GLU A 6 3.06 10.43 -6.88
CA GLU A 6 2.46 9.50 -7.85
C GLU A 6 3.31 9.48 -9.12
N GLU A 7 3.58 8.29 -9.64
CA GLU A 7 4.30 8.08 -10.90
C GLU A 7 3.68 6.94 -11.71
N PHE A 8 3.96 6.93 -13.02
CA PHE A 8 3.40 5.97 -13.99
C PHE A 8 4.52 5.26 -14.76
N PRO A 9 5.29 4.37 -14.10
CA PRO A 9 6.51 3.79 -14.69
C PRO A 9 6.26 2.83 -15.85
N TRP A 10 5.05 2.25 -15.96
CA TRP A 10 4.71 1.27 -17.01
C TRP A 10 3.59 1.72 -17.95
N GLY A 11 2.93 2.84 -17.66
CA GLY A 11 1.84 3.37 -18.46
C GLY A 11 0.84 4.14 -17.60
N PRO A 12 -0.12 4.86 -18.22
CA PRO A 12 -1.09 5.68 -17.49
C PRO A 12 -2.04 4.88 -16.59
N GLU A 13 -2.19 3.58 -16.82
CA GLU A 13 -3.05 2.68 -16.03
C GLU A 13 -2.31 2.03 -14.84
N ASP A 14 -0.98 2.11 -14.81
CA ASP A 14 -0.13 1.44 -13.81
C ASP A 14 0.52 2.48 -12.88
N ALA A 15 -0.30 3.12 -12.07
CA ALA A 15 0.15 4.12 -11.12
C ALA A 15 0.86 3.49 -9.92
N VAL A 16 1.90 4.16 -9.43
CA VAL A 16 2.58 3.79 -8.18
C VAL A 16 2.73 5.00 -7.28
N LEU A 17 2.63 4.79 -5.97
CA LEU A 17 2.99 5.80 -4.99
C LEU A 17 4.41 5.53 -4.49
N LYS A 18 5.25 6.57 -4.51
CA LYS A 18 6.64 6.51 -4.08
C LYS A 18 6.94 7.50 -2.97
N VAL A 19 7.87 7.13 -2.11
CA VAL A 19 8.54 8.02 -1.15
C VAL A 19 10.04 7.79 -1.26
N ASN A 20 10.81 8.87 -1.41
CA ASN A 20 12.27 8.77 -1.57
C ASN A 20 12.68 7.74 -2.65
N LYS A 21 12.05 7.85 -3.83
CA LYS A 21 12.27 6.99 -5.02
C LYS A 21 11.92 5.51 -4.83
N LYS A 22 11.32 5.12 -3.70
CA LYS A 22 10.89 3.74 -3.43
C LYS A 22 9.36 3.64 -3.47
N ILE A 23 8.86 2.60 -4.12
CA ILE A 23 7.43 2.31 -4.19
C ILE A 23 6.94 1.81 -2.83
N PHE A 24 5.82 2.35 -2.38
CA PHE A 24 5.09 1.87 -1.20
C PHE A 24 3.63 1.52 -1.51
N VAL A 25 3.10 1.88 -2.69
CA VAL A 25 1.83 1.34 -3.20
C VAL A 25 1.97 1.08 -4.69
N PHE A 26 1.48 -0.07 -5.13
CA PHE A 26 1.11 -0.30 -6.53
C PHE A 26 -0.40 -0.13 -6.67
N MET A 27 -0.85 0.60 -7.69
CA MET A 27 -2.27 0.76 -8.02
C MET A 27 -2.53 0.17 -9.40
N GLY A 28 -3.65 -0.54 -9.53
CA GLY A 28 -4.06 -1.15 -10.79
C GLY A 28 -3.60 -2.59 -10.97
N ASN A 29 -3.99 -3.16 -12.11
CA ASN A 29 -3.62 -4.48 -12.58
C ASN A 29 -3.63 -4.46 -14.11
N THR A 30 -2.55 -4.91 -14.76
CA THR A 30 -2.47 -5.00 -16.22
C THR A 30 -3.43 -6.07 -16.79
N ASP A 31 -3.85 -7.07 -16.00
CA ASP A 31 -4.57 -8.27 -16.46
C ASP A 31 -5.73 -8.73 -15.55
N GLY A 32 -6.25 -7.88 -14.65
CA GLY A 32 -7.33 -8.29 -13.73
C GLY A 32 -8.07 -7.11 -13.06
N PRO A 33 -8.94 -7.38 -12.06
CA PRO A 33 -9.75 -6.35 -11.45
C PRO A 33 -8.86 -5.27 -10.79
N PRO A 34 -9.32 -4.00 -10.76
CA PRO A 34 -8.58 -2.94 -10.10
C PRO A 34 -8.30 -3.32 -8.65
N GLY A 35 -7.08 -3.03 -8.20
CA GLY A 35 -6.59 -3.42 -6.89
C GLY A 35 -5.46 -2.52 -6.41
N ILE A 36 -4.99 -2.81 -5.21
CA ILE A 36 -3.77 -2.21 -4.67
C ILE A 36 -2.81 -3.30 -4.19
N SER A 37 -1.52 -3.02 -4.24
CA SER A 37 -0.51 -3.81 -3.53
C SER A 37 0.23 -2.93 -2.52
N VAL A 38 0.33 -3.41 -1.29
CA VAL A 38 0.91 -2.71 -0.14
C VAL A 38 1.86 -3.64 0.61
N LYS A 39 2.86 -3.08 1.30
CA LYS A 39 3.90 -3.83 2.00
C LYS A 39 3.65 -3.86 3.50
N LEU A 40 3.02 -4.93 3.98
CA LEU A 40 2.63 -5.12 5.38
C LEU A 40 3.66 -5.98 6.13
N LYS A 41 4.39 -5.38 7.07
CA LYS A 41 5.32 -6.09 7.97
C LYS A 41 4.75 -6.36 9.34
N ASP A 42 3.78 -5.56 9.79
CA ASP A 42 3.01 -5.90 10.97
C ASP A 42 2.20 -7.19 10.71
N GLU A 43 2.37 -8.19 11.56
CA GLU A 43 1.78 -9.52 11.35
C GLU A 43 0.24 -9.48 11.43
N ALA A 44 -0.32 -8.61 12.27
CA ALA A 44 -1.77 -8.48 12.41
C ALA A 44 -2.37 -7.80 11.18
N LEU A 45 -1.77 -6.72 10.69
CA LEU A 45 -2.22 -6.04 9.47
C LEU A 45 -2.03 -6.92 8.24
N HIS A 46 -0.89 -7.61 8.11
CA HIS A 46 -0.68 -8.58 7.03
C HIS A 46 -1.73 -9.70 7.09
N GLY A 47 -1.99 -10.26 8.28
CA GLY A 47 -3.02 -11.27 8.48
C GLY A 47 -4.40 -10.76 8.10
N HIS A 48 -4.76 -9.55 8.49
CA HIS A 48 -6.05 -8.92 8.16
C HIS A 48 -6.20 -8.72 6.65
N ALA A 49 -5.18 -8.17 5.97
CA ALA A 49 -5.21 -7.99 4.52
C ALA A 49 -5.38 -9.30 3.76
N MET A 50 -4.76 -10.39 4.23
CA MET A 50 -4.90 -11.73 3.65
C MET A 50 -6.30 -12.34 3.82
N THR A 51 -7.17 -11.75 4.66
CA THR A 51 -8.59 -12.16 4.76
C THR A 51 -9.49 -11.47 3.73
N ALA A 52 -8.99 -10.43 3.05
CA ALA A 52 -9.77 -9.73 2.05
C ALA A 52 -10.06 -10.65 0.84
N PRO A 53 -11.26 -10.57 0.24
CA PRO A 53 -11.61 -11.38 -0.93
C PRO A 53 -10.59 -11.22 -2.06
N GLY A 54 -10.09 -12.35 -2.57
CA GLY A 54 -9.10 -12.37 -3.65
C GLY A 54 -7.70 -11.89 -3.27
N ALA A 55 -7.43 -11.60 -1.99
CA ALA A 55 -6.11 -11.16 -1.55
C ALA A 55 -5.07 -12.29 -1.68
N GLU A 56 -3.89 -11.94 -2.16
CA GLU A 56 -2.79 -12.89 -2.35
C GLU A 56 -1.42 -12.25 -2.07
N PRO A 57 -0.40 -13.06 -1.74
CA PRO A 57 0.97 -12.56 -1.70
C PRO A 57 1.36 -12.03 -3.08
N THR A 58 1.90 -10.82 -3.13
CA THR A 58 2.24 -10.18 -4.41
C THR A 58 3.29 -10.99 -5.16
N GLY A 59 3.12 -11.11 -6.47
CA GLY A 59 4.01 -11.87 -7.36
C GLY A 59 5.47 -11.39 -7.40
N TYR A 60 6.26 -11.99 -8.28
CA TYR A 60 7.68 -11.64 -8.50
C TYR A 60 8.56 -11.68 -7.23
N GLY A 61 8.17 -12.49 -6.24
CA GLY A 61 8.88 -12.63 -4.96
C GLY A 61 8.63 -11.48 -3.97
N LEU A 62 7.79 -10.50 -4.31
CA LEU A 62 7.44 -9.40 -3.41
C LEU A 62 6.70 -9.89 -2.17
N GLY A 63 5.83 -10.90 -2.31
CA GLY A 63 5.11 -11.53 -1.20
C GLY A 63 6.01 -12.05 -0.08
N ARG A 64 7.19 -12.60 -0.41
CA ARG A 64 8.19 -13.03 0.60
C ARG A 64 8.74 -11.88 1.44
N SER A 65 8.55 -10.64 0.99
CA SER A 65 8.97 -9.44 1.71
C SER A 65 7.80 -8.67 2.33
N GLY A 66 6.64 -9.30 2.44
CA GLY A 66 5.43 -8.76 3.09
C GLY A 66 4.48 -8.00 2.17
N TRP A 67 4.65 -8.08 0.84
CA TRP A 67 3.70 -7.42 -0.07
C TRP A 67 2.43 -8.25 -0.27
N VAL A 68 1.28 -7.64 -0.07
CA VAL A 68 -0.04 -8.24 -0.30
C VAL A 68 -0.74 -7.47 -1.41
N SER A 69 -1.32 -8.18 -2.38
CA SER A 69 -2.17 -7.61 -3.42
C SER A 69 -3.62 -7.87 -3.05
N VAL A 70 -4.45 -6.83 -3.09
CA VAL A 70 -5.86 -6.86 -2.70
C VAL A 70 -6.71 -6.31 -3.84
N PRO A 71 -7.56 -7.15 -4.47
CA PRO A 71 -8.57 -6.70 -5.42
C PRO A 71 -9.61 -5.79 -4.75
N LEU A 72 -10.01 -4.72 -5.44
CA LEU A 72 -11.04 -3.78 -4.97
C LEU A 72 -12.36 -3.89 -5.75
N GLY A 73 -12.38 -4.66 -6.83
CA GLY A 73 -13.59 -4.90 -7.64
C GLY A 73 -14.57 -5.92 -7.05
N GLU A 74 -14.19 -6.62 -5.97
CA GLU A 74 -14.99 -7.71 -5.40
C GLU A 74 -15.98 -7.24 -4.33
N LYS A 75 -17.10 -7.96 -4.20
CA LYS A 75 -18.04 -7.74 -3.10
C LYS A 75 -17.35 -8.11 -1.78
N GLY A 76 -17.34 -7.17 -0.84
CA GLY A 76 -16.63 -7.34 0.43
C GLY A 76 -15.19 -6.85 0.38
N ALA A 77 -14.82 -6.06 -0.65
CA ALA A 77 -13.59 -5.28 -0.63
C ALA A 77 -13.46 -4.46 0.68
N PRO A 78 -12.24 -4.28 1.20
CA PRO A 78 -12.00 -3.53 2.44
C PRO A 78 -12.53 -2.10 2.36
N SER A 79 -12.91 -1.54 3.51
CA SER A 79 -13.34 -0.14 3.58
C SER A 79 -12.17 0.81 3.31
N VAL A 80 -12.47 2.05 2.93
CA VAL A 80 -11.45 3.07 2.67
C VAL A 80 -10.56 3.30 3.89
N GLU A 81 -11.13 3.25 5.10
CA GLU A 81 -10.38 3.42 6.35
C GLU A 81 -9.34 2.31 6.54
N VAL A 82 -9.73 1.06 6.26
CA VAL A 82 -8.81 -0.10 6.31
C VAL A 82 -7.72 0.02 5.25
N LEU A 83 -8.08 0.44 4.03
CA LEU A 83 -7.08 0.68 2.97
C LEU A 83 -6.09 1.78 3.36
N CYS A 84 -6.57 2.87 3.97
CA CYS A 84 -5.73 3.95 4.47
C CYS A 84 -4.75 3.46 5.55
N GLU A 85 -5.20 2.63 6.49
CA GLU A 85 -4.35 2.00 7.51
C GLU A 85 -3.21 1.18 6.89
N TRP A 86 -3.54 0.35 5.89
CA TRP A 86 -2.56 -0.47 5.20
C TRP A 86 -1.56 0.34 4.37
N VAL A 87 -2.04 1.39 3.69
CA VAL A 87 -1.18 2.30 2.93
C VAL A 87 -0.26 3.08 3.88
N GLU A 88 -0.75 3.48 5.05
CA GLU A 88 0.07 4.13 6.07
C GLU A 88 1.17 3.20 6.59
N GLU A 89 0.86 1.95 6.94
CA GLU A 89 1.89 0.99 7.37
C GLU A 89 2.91 0.77 6.26
N SER A 90 2.47 0.61 5.01
CA SER A 90 3.37 0.39 3.88
C SER A 90 4.30 1.58 3.69
N TYR A 91 3.77 2.80 3.78
CA TYR A 91 4.55 4.02 3.78
C TYR A 91 5.58 4.02 4.91
N ARG A 92 5.17 3.73 6.16
CA ARG A 92 6.07 3.68 7.33
C ARG A 92 7.17 2.63 7.16
N THR A 93 6.86 1.51 6.53
CA THR A 93 7.81 0.42 6.24
C THR A 93 8.84 0.81 5.17
N VAL A 94 8.48 1.64 4.19
CA VAL A 94 9.34 2.01 3.05
C VAL A 94 10.08 3.33 3.26
N ALA A 95 9.47 4.28 3.96
CA ALA A 95 9.96 5.63 4.18
C ALA A 95 11.24 5.67 5.04
N LEU A 96 12.01 6.75 4.89
CA LEU A 96 13.06 7.08 5.84
C LEU A 96 12.46 7.56 7.16
N LYS A 97 13.18 7.35 8.27
CA LYS A 97 12.78 7.80 9.62
C LYS A 97 12.36 9.27 9.68
N ARG A 98 12.99 10.14 8.88
CA ARG A 98 12.64 11.57 8.82
C ARG A 98 11.21 11.81 8.33
N HIS A 99 10.74 11.05 7.34
CA HIS A 99 9.38 11.24 6.83
C HIS A 99 8.33 10.60 7.74
N VAL A 100 8.69 9.53 8.47
CA VAL A 100 7.81 8.95 9.50
C VAL A 100 7.62 9.95 10.63
N LYS A 101 8.71 10.54 11.14
CA LYS A 101 8.65 11.58 12.17
C LYS A 101 7.78 12.77 11.73
N GLU A 102 7.89 13.19 10.48
CA GLU A 102 7.07 14.27 9.94
C GLU A 102 5.59 13.87 9.79
N LEU A 103 5.32 12.63 9.40
CA LEU A 103 3.95 12.10 9.33
C LEU A 103 3.29 12.13 10.71
N ASP A 104 3.99 11.63 11.74
CA ASP A 104 3.48 11.61 13.11
C ASP A 104 3.18 13.03 13.61
N ALA A 105 4.08 13.99 13.37
CA ALA A 105 3.87 15.38 13.76
C ALA A 105 2.67 16.05 13.07
N ARG A 106 2.32 15.64 11.83
CA ARG A 106 1.12 16.14 11.14
C ARG A 106 -0.15 15.52 11.71
N ILE A 107 -0.14 14.21 11.96
CA ILE A 107 -1.27 13.50 12.57
C ILE A 107 -1.60 14.08 13.95
N GLU A 108 -0.58 14.34 14.78
CA GLU A 108 -0.75 14.97 16.10
C GLU A 108 -1.31 16.40 16.03
N ALA A 109 -1.06 17.13 14.94
CA ALA A 109 -1.56 18.49 14.75
C ALA A 109 -2.99 18.55 14.19
N ASP A 110 -3.42 17.49 13.49
CA ASP A 110 -4.74 17.38 12.86
C ASP A 110 -5.80 16.71 13.76
N GLY A 111 -5.38 16.16 14.92
CA GLY A 111 -6.25 15.52 15.93
C GLY A 111 -6.63 16.43 17.10
#